data_AF-A0A2V6MI42-F1
#
_entry.id   AF-A0A2V6MI42-F1
#
_cell.length_a   1.000
_cell.length_b   1.000
_cell.length_c   1.000
_cell.angle_alpha   90.00
_cell.angle_beta   90.00
_cell.angle_gamma   90.00
#
_symmetry.space_group_name_H-M   'P 1'
#
loop_
_entity.id
_entity.type
_entity.pdbx_description
1 polymer ?
#
loop_
_entity_poly.entity_id
_entity_poly.type
_entity_poly.pdbx_seq_one_letter_code
_entity_poly.pdbx_strand_id
1 'polypeptide(L)'
;MTRPNRRKRDRQSRLLQIRRARKEDRETIWQIFHAVVAGGDTYVFDPNISRGKALAYWLGPKTRCYVALSDHGIVGSYILKVNQPGLGSHVANAGFMVSPSARGRGIGRAMAEHCLHEARRLGFRAMQFNFVVATNRTALRLWKDLGFKIVGTLPGAFRHSRRGFVDVYVMYLRLRPVV
;
A
#
# COMPACT_ATOMS: atom_id res chain seq x y z
N MET A 1 41.57 6.95 2.71
CA MET A 1 40.11 7.07 2.92
C MET A 1 39.38 6.06 2.04
N THR A 2 39.00 4.93 2.62
CA THR A 2 38.42 3.78 1.93
C THR A 2 36.95 4.03 1.61
N ARG A 3 36.60 4.04 0.31
CA ARG A 3 35.22 4.13 -0.17
C ARG A 3 34.39 2.98 0.43
N PRO A 4 33.17 3.21 0.96
CA PRO A 4 32.34 2.12 1.44
C PRO A 4 31.99 1.17 0.29
N ASN A 5 32.25 -0.11 0.54
CA ASN A 5 32.22 -1.22 -0.38
C ASN A 5 30.83 -1.42 -1.04
N ARG A 6 30.71 -1.21 -2.37
CA ARG A 6 29.50 -1.49 -3.18
C ARG A 6 28.96 -2.92 -2.97
N ARG A 7 29.82 -3.88 -2.62
CA ARG A 7 29.45 -5.28 -2.36
C ARG A 7 28.54 -5.51 -1.14
N LYS A 8 28.43 -4.58 -0.19
CA LYS A 8 27.48 -4.70 0.94
C LYS A 8 26.04 -4.33 0.55
N ARG A 9 25.84 -3.48 -0.45
CA ARG A 9 24.50 -3.18 -1.00
C ARG A 9 24.00 -4.30 -1.91
N ASP A 10 24.88 -4.97 -2.65
CA ASP A 10 24.53 -6.09 -3.54
C ASP A 10 24.08 -7.37 -2.81
N ARG A 11 24.50 -7.60 -1.56
CA ARG A 11 24.07 -8.79 -0.78
C ARG A 11 22.67 -8.65 -0.16
N GLN A 12 22.12 -7.44 -0.07
CA GLN A 12 20.82 -7.17 0.56
C GLN A 12 19.64 -7.30 -0.41
N SER A 13 19.90 -7.47 -1.71
CA SER A 13 18.90 -7.67 -2.76
C SER A 13 18.66 -9.15 -3.10
N ARG A 14 18.76 -10.05 -2.12
CA ARG A 14 18.26 -11.43 -2.29
C ARG A 14 16.73 -11.41 -2.21
N LEU A 15 16.18 -11.16 -3.41
CA LEU A 15 14.85 -11.41 -3.95
C LEU A 15 13.66 -11.18 -3.00
N LEU A 16 13.32 -9.90 -2.80
CA LEU A 16 11.94 -9.56 -2.43
C LEU A 16 11.01 -10.06 -3.56
N GLN A 17 10.30 -11.15 -3.34
CA GLN A 17 9.35 -11.71 -4.30
C GLN A 17 7.96 -11.16 -4.01
N ILE A 18 7.26 -10.69 -5.04
CA ILE A 18 5.86 -10.29 -4.94
C ILE A 18 5.02 -11.29 -5.72
N ARG A 19 4.00 -11.85 -5.07
CA ARG A 19 3.07 -12.82 -5.68
C ARG A 19 1.65 -12.61 -5.20
N ARG A 20 0.68 -13.22 -5.90
CA ARG A 20 -0.70 -13.31 -5.43
C ARG A 20 -0.77 -13.97 -4.05
N ALA A 21 -1.64 -13.44 -3.20
CA ALA A 21 -1.95 -14.03 -1.91
C ALA A 21 -2.69 -15.36 -2.09
N ARG A 22 -2.38 -16.32 -1.23
CA ARG A 22 -2.95 -17.66 -1.15
C ARG A 22 -3.72 -17.81 0.17
N LYS A 23 -4.51 -18.88 0.30
CA LYS A 23 -5.28 -19.17 1.53
C LYS A 23 -4.38 -19.29 2.77
N GLU A 24 -3.19 -19.88 2.61
CA GLU A 24 -2.17 -20.03 3.66
C GLU A 24 -1.62 -18.70 4.18
N ASP A 25 -1.62 -17.64 3.36
CA ASP A 25 -1.07 -16.33 3.76
C ASP A 25 -2.01 -15.55 4.71
N ARG A 26 -3.25 -16.03 4.90
CA ARG A 26 -4.34 -15.31 5.58
C ARG A 26 -3.99 -14.88 7.00
N GLU A 27 -3.27 -15.72 7.74
CA GLU A 27 -2.86 -15.40 9.12
C GLU A 27 -1.83 -14.27 9.13
N THR A 28 -0.78 -14.37 8.32
CA THR A 28 0.28 -13.34 8.28
C THR A 28 -0.25 -12.00 7.76
N ILE A 29 -1.15 -12.02 6.78
CA ILE A 29 -1.84 -10.81 6.30
C ILE A 29 -2.65 -10.17 7.42
N TRP A 30 -3.37 -10.96 8.22
CA TRP A 30 -4.09 -10.45 9.39
C TRP A 30 -3.14 -9.78 10.39
N GLN A 31 -2.03 -10.43 10.73
CA GLN A 31 -1.06 -9.90 11.69
C GLN A 31 -0.47 -8.56 11.22
N ILE A 32 -0.10 -8.45 9.94
CA ILE A 32 0.39 -7.20 9.35
C ILE A 32 -0.71 -6.13 9.37
N PHE A 33 -1.92 -6.49 8.97
CA PHE A 33 -3.05 -5.56 8.96
C PHE A 33 -3.32 -5.00 10.35
N HIS A 34 -3.47 -5.88 11.34
CA HIS A 34 -3.73 -5.51 12.73
C HIS A 34 -2.63 -4.60 13.28
N ALA A 35 -1.36 -4.95 13.06
CA ALA A 35 -0.23 -4.15 13.54
C ALA A 35 -0.17 -2.75 12.91
N VAL A 36 -0.58 -2.60 11.64
CA VAL A 36 -0.65 -1.28 10.98
C VAL A 36 -1.84 -0.47 11.49
N VAL A 37 -3.03 -1.09 11.59
CA VAL A 37 -4.27 -0.41 11.97
C VAL A 37 -4.29 -0.02 13.45
N ALA A 38 -3.67 -0.81 14.32
CA ALA A 38 -3.53 -0.49 15.76
C ALA A 38 -2.82 0.85 16.02
N GLY A 39 -2.04 1.37 15.06
CA GLY A 39 -1.42 2.70 15.17
C GLY A 39 -2.41 3.87 15.14
N GLY A 40 -3.58 3.70 14.48
CA GLY A 40 -4.61 4.74 14.36
C GLY A 40 -4.13 6.03 13.68
N ASP A 41 -3.15 5.92 12.78
CA ASP A 41 -2.41 7.07 12.23
C ASP A 41 -2.39 7.12 10.68
N THR A 42 -2.74 6.01 10.02
CA THR A 42 -2.51 5.83 8.58
C THR A 42 -3.69 5.25 7.79
N TYR A 43 -4.64 4.59 8.45
CA TYR A 43 -5.81 3.97 7.84
C TYR A 43 -7.10 4.37 8.55
N VAL A 44 -8.20 4.42 7.80
CA VAL A 44 -9.56 4.77 8.28
C VAL A 44 -10.20 3.73 9.19
N PHE A 45 -9.59 2.55 9.33
CA PHE A 45 -10.16 1.46 10.11
C PHE A 45 -10.11 1.79 11.60
N ASP A 46 -11.15 1.34 12.31
CA ASP A 46 -11.13 1.28 13.76
C ASP A 46 -9.92 0.42 14.22
N PRO A 47 -9.06 0.91 15.12
CA PRO A 47 -8.00 0.11 15.75
C PRO A 47 -8.49 -1.23 16.34
N ASN A 48 -9.76 -1.31 16.74
CA ASN A 48 -10.41 -2.50 17.29
C ASN A 48 -11.22 -3.31 16.25
N ILE A 49 -11.01 -3.06 14.96
CA ILE A 49 -11.68 -3.82 13.88
C ILE A 49 -11.49 -5.33 14.06
N SER A 50 -12.59 -6.09 13.96
CA SER A 50 -12.52 -7.54 14.09
C SER A 50 -11.74 -8.16 12.93
N ARG A 51 -11.03 -9.26 13.24
CA ARG A 51 -10.31 -10.08 12.25
C ARG A 51 -11.16 -10.44 11.05
N GLY A 52 -12.42 -10.82 11.27
CA GLY A 52 -13.36 -11.17 10.21
C GLY A 52 -13.60 -10.02 9.25
N LYS A 53 -13.90 -8.81 9.77
CA LYS A 53 -14.15 -7.60 8.94
C LYS A 53 -12.90 -7.16 8.19
N ALA A 54 -11.75 -7.16 8.86
CA ALA A 54 -10.47 -6.80 8.23
C ALA A 54 -10.14 -7.72 7.05
N LEU A 55 -10.23 -9.04 7.26
CA LEU A 55 -9.94 -10.01 6.20
C LEU A 55 -11.02 -10.03 5.11
N ALA A 56 -12.29 -9.78 5.43
CA ALA A 56 -13.34 -9.63 4.41
C ALA A 56 -13.08 -8.41 3.50
N TYR A 57 -12.56 -7.32 4.05
CA TYR A 57 -12.14 -6.15 3.27
C TYR A 57 -10.91 -6.46 2.41
N TRP A 58 -9.86 -7.03 3.01
CA TRP A 58 -8.54 -7.14 2.37
C TRP A 58 -8.39 -8.35 1.44
N LEU A 59 -9.12 -9.45 1.72
CA LEU A 59 -9.13 -10.68 0.91
C LEU A 59 -10.48 -10.89 0.22
N GLY A 60 -11.33 -9.86 0.17
CA GLY A 60 -12.66 -9.94 -0.43
C GLY A 60 -12.60 -10.19 -1.94
N PRO A 61 -13.70 -10.71 -2.54
CA PRO A 61 -13.73 -11.15 -3.94
C PRO A 61 -13.49 -10.02 -4.95
N LYS A 62 -13.74 -8.77 -4.57
CA LYS A 62 -13.51 -7.57 -5.41
C LYS A 62 -12.07 -7.06 -5.34
N THR A 63 -11.19 -7.72 -4.58
CA THR A 63 -9.80 -7.30 -4.38
C THR A 63 -8.83 -8.30 -5.01
N ARG A 64 -7.78 -7.78 -5.62
CA ARG A 64 -6.62 -8.55 -6.02
C ARG A 64 -5.54 -8.37 -4.95
N CYS A 65 -5.44 -9.32 -4.04
CA CYS A 65 -4.46 -9.28 -2.95
C CYS A 65 -3.12 -9.92 -3.37
N TYR A 66 -2.03 -9.27 -3.00
CA TYR A 66 -0.65 -9.70 -3.21
C TYR A 66 0.11 -9.61 -1.89
N VAL A 67 1.19 -10.38 -1.79
CA VAL A 67 2.11 -10.41 -0.65
C VAL A 67 3.54 -10.20 -1.14
N ALA A 68 4.34 -9.52 -0.32
CA ALA A 68 5.78 -9.37 -0.51
C ALA A 68 6.51 -10.31 0.44
N LEU A 69 7.31 -11.22 -0.10
CA LEU A 69 8.07 -12.22 0.62
C LEU A 69 9.54 -11.83 0.63
N SER A 70 10.14 -11.95 1.80
CA SER A 70 11.59 -11.88 2.03
C SER A 70 12.08 -13.23 2.54
N ASP A 71 13.39 -13.36 2.79
CA ASP A 71 13.99 -14.53 3.44
C ASP A 71 13.37 -14.85 4.83
N HIS A 72 12.72 -13.87 5.46
CA HIS A 72 12.05 -14.02 6.76
C HIS A 72 10.52 -14.23 6.63
N GLY A 73 10.03 -14.55 5.43
CA GLY A 73 8.61 -14.72 5.15
C GLY A 73 7.92 -13.44 4.66
N ILE A 74 6.60 -13.38 4.83
CA ILE A 74 5.76 -12.29 4.32
C ILE A 74 5.98 -11.04 5.16
N VAL A 75 6.42 -9.98 4.50
CA VAL A 75 6.79 -8.69 5.13
C VAL A 75 5.90 -7.53 4.69
N GLY A 76 4.99 -7.77 3.75
CA GLY A 76 4.00 -6.79 3.33
C GLY A 76 2.88 -7.41 2.52
N SER A 77 1.80 -6.66 2.39
CA SER A 77 0.66 -7.00 1.54
C SER A 77 0.10 -5.74 0.90
N TYR A 78 -0.41 -5.87 -0.32
CA TYR A 78 -1.21 -4.83 -0.94
C TYR A 78 -2.43 -5.42 -1.65
N ILE A 79 -3.46 -4.60 -1.81
CA ILE A 79 -4.65 -4.91 -2.61
C ILE A 79 -4.72 -3.98 -3.82
N LEU A 80 -5.25 -4.50 -4.92
CA LEU A 80 -5.59 -3.74 -6.13
C LEU A 80 -7.05 -4.03 -6.50
N LYS A 81 -7.85 -2.98 -6.73
CA LYS A 81 -9.27 -3.11 -7.06
C LYS A 81 -9.74 -1.97 -7.97
N VAL A 82 -10.95 -2.11 -8.52
CA VAL A 82 -11.65 -0.97 -9.11
C VAL A 82 -11.96 0.07 -8.03
N ASN A 83 -11.72 1.35 -8.31
CA ASN A 83 -12.03 2.42 -7.36
C ASN A 83 -13.54 2.67 -7.26
N GLN A 84 -14.22 2.63 -8.41
CA GLN A 84 -15.65 2.87 -8.57
C GLN A 84 -16.28 1.85 -9.52
N PRO A 85 -17.59 1.54 -9.41
CA PRO A 85 -18.27 0.62 -10.30
C PRO A 85 -18.55 1.22 -11.69
N GLY A 86 -18.99 0.38 -12.64
CA GLY A 86 -19.54 0.80 -13.93
C GLY A 86 -18.60 1.72 -14.71
N LEU A 87 -19.08 2.93 -15.02
CA LEU A 87 -18.35 3.93 -15.81
C LEU A 87 -17.04 4.38 -15.14
N GLY A 88 -16.89 4.22 -13.82
CA GLY A 88 -15.67 4.53 -13.08
C GLY A 88 -14.66 3.38 -12.96
N SER A 89 -14.98 2.20 -13.49
CA SER A 89 -14.19 0.97 -13.29
C SER A 89 -12.81 0.99 -13.95
N HIS A 90 -12.55 1.93 -14.85
CA HIS A 90 -11.26 2.15 -15.50
C HIS A 90 -10.21 2.79 -14.58
N VAL A 91 -10.59 3.25 -13.37
CA VAL A 91 -9.69 3.81 -12.35
C VAL A 91 -9.46 2.78 -11.25
N ALA A 92 -8.20 2.45 -10.99
CA ALA A 92 -7.79 1.57 -9.91
C ALA A 92 -7.75 2.29 -8.55
N ASN A 93 -7.89 1.52 -7.48
CA ASN A 93 -7.51 1.88 -6.12
C ASN A 93 -6.65 0.77 -5.51
N ALA A 94 -5.74 1.15 -4.62
CA ALA A 94 -4.91 0.21 -3.91
C ALA A 94 -4.69 0.63 -2.46
N GLY A 95 -4.35 -0.35 -1.62
CA GLY A 95 -3.94 -0.17 -0.23
C GLY A 95 -2.70 -1.00 0.03
N PHE A 96 -1.77 -0.51 0.85
CA PHE A 96 -0.46 -1.09 1.10
C PHE A 96 -0.17 -1.15 2.59
N MET A 97 0.28 -2.31 3.05
CA MET A 97 0.67 -2.52 4.44
C MET A 97 2.04 -3.20 4.47
N VAL A 98 2.99 -2.58 5.17
CA VAL A 98 4.32 -3.15 5.41
C VAL A 98 4.40 -3.48 6.89
N SER A 99 4.87 -4.69 7.20
CA SER A 99 5.13 -5.11 8.58
C SER A 99 6.01 -4.07 9.29
N PRO A 100 5.67 -3.65 10.52
CA PRO A 100 6.49 -2.71 11.29
C PRO A 100 7.97 -3.13 11.39
N SER A 101 8.25 -4.43 11.52
CA SER A 101 9.61 -4.98 11.61
C SER A 101 10.44 -4.88 10.32
N ALA A 102 9.79 -4.55 9.20
CA ALA A 102 10.40 -4.51 7.87
C ALA A 102 10.41 -3.09 7.24
N ARG A 103 10.02 -2.06 8.00
CA ARG A 103 10.01 -0.66 7.52
C ARG A 103 11.43 -0.16 7.18
N GLY A 104 11.50 0.84 6.29
CA GLY A 104 12.78 1.45 5.88
C GLY A 104 13.61 0.64 4.89
N ARG A 105 13.13 -0.53 4.46
CA ARG A 105 13.87 -1.46 3.56
C ARG A 105 13.40 -1.42 2.09
N GLY A 106 12.70 -0.36 1.68
CA GLY A 106 12.21 -0.21 0.29
C GLY A 106 11.02 -1.10 -0.10
N ILE A 107 10.49 -1.93 0.80
CA ILE A 107 9.40 -2.88 0.52
C ILE A 107 8.13 -2.17 0.02
N GLY A 108 7.76 -1.05 0.64
CA GLY A 108 6.60 -0.26 0.22
C GLY A 108 6.73 0.25 -1.22
N ARG A 109 7.94 0.67 -1.62
CA ARG A 109 8.23 1.09 -2.99
C ARG A 109 8.13 -0.07 -3.97
N ALA A 110 8.76 -1.21 -3.66
CA ALA A 110 8.69 -2.39 -4.51
C ALA A 110 7.24 -2.89 -4.72
N MET A 111 6.42 -2.92 -3.66
CA MET A 111 5.00 -3.24 -3.76
C MET A 111 4.22 -2.22 -4.60
N ALA A 112 4.50 -0.93 -4.43
CA ALA A 112 3.84 0.12 -5.20
C ALA A 112 4.18 0.05 -6.70
N GLU A 113 5.45 -0.15 -7.05
CA GLU A 113 5.90 -0.31 -8.43
C GLU A 113 5.29 -1.55 -9.09
N HIS A 114 5.29 -2.68 -8.39
CA HIS A 114 4.59 -3.89 -8.84
C HIS A 114 3.08 -3.66 -9.01
N CYS A 115 2.43 -2.96 -8.07
CA CYS A 115 1.00 -2.65 -8.14
C CYS A 115 0.66 -1.79 -9.36
N LEU A 116 1.49 -0.77 -9.65
CA LEU A 116 1.33 0.07 -10.84
C LEU A 116 1.57 -0.69 -12.15
N HIS A 117 2.51 -1.64 -12.16
CA HIS A 117 2.71 -2.54 -13.30
C HIS A 117 1.47 -3.42 -13.52
N GLU A 118 0.98 -4.09 -12.48
CA GLU A 118 -0.23 -4.93 -12.58
C GLU A 118 -1.47 -4.11 -12.97
N ALA A 119 -1.61 -2.90 -12.45
CA ALA A 119 -2.72 -2.03 -12.84
C ALA A 119 -2.71 -1.72 -14.34
N ARG A 120 -1.54 -1.41 -14.92
CA ARG A 120 -1.40 -1.22 -16.37
C ARG A 120 -1.72 -2.49 -17.15
N ARG A 121 -1.18 -3.64 -16.72
CA ARG A 121 -1.42 -4.95 -17.34
C ARG A 121 -2.91 -5.33 -17.35
N LEU A 122 -3.65 -4.92 -16.33
CA LEU A 122 -5.10 -5.14 -16.21
C LEU A 122 -5.94 -4.09 -16.96
N GLY A 123 -5.31 -3.15 -17.68
CA GLY A 123 -6.01 -2.17 -18.52
C GLY A 123 -6.53 -0.94 -17.79
N PHE A 124 -6.18 -0.74 -16.51
CA PHE A 124 -6.55 0.49 -15.81
C PHE A 124 -5.89 1.72 -16.45
N ARG A 125 -6.65 2.81 -16.57
CA ARG A 125 -6.19 4.07 -17.16
C ARG A 125 -5.62 5.04 -16.14
N ALA A 126 -5.92 4.83 -14.85
CA ALA A 126 -5.45 5.64 -13.75
C ALA A 126 -5.48 4.88 -12.43
N MET A 127 -4.84 5.43 -11.41
CA MET A 127 -4.96 5.01 -10.03
C MET A 127 -5.28 6.21 -9.15
N GLN A 128 -6.22 6.03 -8.23
CA GLN A 128 -6.64 7.03 -7.27
C GLN A 128 -6.56 6.48 -5.85
N PHE A 129 -5.95 7.26 -4.95
CA PHE A 129 -6.02 7.05 -3.51
C PHE A 129 -6.99 8.08 -2.92
N ASN A 130 -8.11 7.61 -2.41
CA ASN A 130 -9.19 8.48 -1.92
C ASN A 130 -8.88 9.12 -0.58
N PHE A 131 -7.99 8.49 0.21
CA PHE A 131 -7.85 8.81 1.63
C PHE A 131 -6.39 8.63 2.08
N VAL A 132 -5.53 9.58 1.75
CA VAL A 132 -4.13 9.59 2.21
C VAL A 132 -3.97 10.59 3.35
N VAL A 133 -3.79 10.10 4.58
CA VAL A 133 -3.66 10.95 5.78
C VAL A 133 -2.47 11.91 5.64
N ALA A 134 -2.69 13.21 5.84
CA ALA A 134 -1.69 14.24 5.58
C ALA A 134 -0.42 14.14 6.45
N THR A 135 -0.54 13.51 7.62
CA THR A 135 0.57 13.26 8.55
C THR A 135 1.41 12.04 8.19
N ASN A 136 0.96 11.19 7.26
CA ASN A 136 1.73 10.03 6.78
C ASN A 136 2.79 10.46 5.76
N ARG A 137 3.81 11.17 6.25
CA ARG A 137 4.88 11.76 5.41
C ARG A 137 5.64 10.72 4.59
N THR A 138 5.82 9.51 5.11
CA THR A 138 6.48 8.41 4.41
C THR A 138 5.70 7.99 3.16
N ALA A 139 4.38 7.77 3.28
CA ALA A 139 3.55 7.42 2.13
C ALA A 139 3.46 8.59 1.15
N LEU A 140 3.29 9.83 1.63
CA LEU A 140 3.22 11.01 0.76
C LEU A 140 4.47 11.20 -0.09
N ARG A 141 5.67 10.99 0.48
CA ARG A 141 6.91 11.04 -0.27
C ARG A 141 6.93 9.96 -1.36
N LEU A 142 6.62 8.72 -0.98
CA LEU A 142 6.56 7.60 -1.94
C LEU A 142 5.59 7.89 -3.10
N TRP A 143 4.38 8.37 -2.80
CA TRP A 143 3.38 8.64 -3.83
C TRP A 143 3.80 9.75 -4.78
N LYS A 144 4.36 10.85 -4.25
CA LYS A 144 4.90 11.94 -5.07
C LYS A 144 6.04 11.46 -5.96
N ASP A 145 6.97 10.67 -5.43
CA ASP A 145 8.09 10.12 -6.19
C ASP A 145 7.62 9.18 -7.33
N LEU A 146 6.49 8.49 -7.13
CA LEU A 146 5.87 7.63 -8.15
C LEU A 146 4.95 8.41 -9.12
N GLY A 147 4.90 9.74 -9.00
CA GLY A 147 4.18 10.63 -9.92
C GLY A 147 2.72 10.90 -9.55
N PHE A 148 2.23 10.46 -8.38
CA PHE A 148 0.91 10.85 -7.92
C PHE A 148 0.88 12.34 -7.57
N LYS A 149 -0.22 12.99 -7.93
CA LYS A 149 -0.51 14.38 -7.57
C LYS A 149 -1.61 14.43 -6.53
N ILE A 150 -1.53 15.38 -5.61
CA ILE A 150 -2.66 15.73 -4.75
C ILE A 150 -3.66 16.48 -5.63
N VAL A 151 -4.89 15.98 -5.73
CA VAL A 151 -5.98 16.58 -6.52
C VAL A 151 -7.06 17.19 -5.65
N GLY A 152 -7.01 16.95 -4.35
CA GLY A 152 -7.91 17.55 -3.37
C GLY A 152 -7.43 17.32 -1.95
N THR A 153 -7.87 18.19 -1.05
CA THR A 153 -7.62 18.13 0.39
C THR A 153 -8.95 18.16 1.11
N LEU A 154 -9.17 17.23 2.02
CA LEU A 154 -10.33 17.17 2.90
C LEU A 154 -9.87 17.61 4.31
N PRO A 155 -10.22 18.83 4.76
CA PRO A 155 -9.76 19.36 6.04
C PRO A 155 -10.32 18.55 7.21
N GLY A 156 -9.47 18.20 8.18
CA GLY A 156 -9.89 17.51 9.41
C GLY A 156 -10.59 16.15 9.22
N ALA A 157 -10.50 15.54 8.04
CA ALA A 157 -11.30 14.37 7.67
C ALA A 157 -10.85 13.06 8.35
N PHE A 158 -9.74 13.05 9.09
CA PHE A 158 -9.24 11.87 9.79
C PHE A 158 -8.99 12.13 11.28
N ARG A 159 -9.59 11.32 12.17
CA ARG A 159 -9.34 11.35 13.61
C ARG A 159 -8.06 10.57 13.94
N HIS A 160 -6.94 11.26 13.97
CA HIS A 160 -5.63 10.68 14.27
C HIS A 160 -5.49 10.37 15.77
N SER A 161 -4.99 9.18 16.10
CA SER A 161 -4.87 8.70 17.49
C SER A 161 -4.17 9.67 18.46
N ARG A 162 -3.17 10.40 17.96
CA ARG A 162 -2.35 11.36 18.74
C ARG A 162 -2.46 12.83 18.34
N ARG A 163 -3.14 13.18 17.24
CA ARG A 163 -3.03 14.53 16.62
C ARG A 163 -4.39 15.21 16.40
N GLY A 164 -5.46 14.66 16.98
CA GLY A 164 -6.82 15.15 16.75
C GLY A 164 -7.25 14.94 15.31
N PHE A 165 -8.09 15.85 14.80
CA PHE A 165 -8.54 15.82 13.42
C PHE A 165 -7.47 16.41 12.49
N VAL A 166 -7.06 15.61 11.51
CA VAL A 166 -6.03 16.00 10.53
C VAL A 166 -6.55 15.86 9.11
N ASP A 167 -5.92 16.60 8.21
CA ASP A 167 -6.28 16.62 6.80
C ASP A 167 -6.01 15.28 6.11
N VAL A 168 -6.70 15.09 5.00
CA VAL A 168 -6.58 13.93 4.12
C VAL A 168 -6.45 14.42 2.69
N TYR A 169 -5.58 13.77 1.92
CA TYR A 169 -5.44 14.05 0.50
C TYR A 169 -6.13 13.00 -0.35
N VAL A 170 -6.79 13.45 -1.41
CA VAL A 170 -7.09 12.64 -2.58
C VAL A 170 -5.90 12.74 -3.53
N MET A 171 -5.33 11.61 -3.91
CA MET A 171 -4.19 11.55 -4.82
C MET A 171 -4.52 10.78 -6.09
N TYR A 172 -4.00 11.23 -7.23
CA TYR A 172 -4.31 10.66 -8.55
C TYR A 172 -3.06 10.53 -9.41
N LEU A 173 -2.99 9.43 -10.17
CA LEU A 173 -1.97 9.17 -11.18
C LEU A 173 -2.62 8.62 -12.44
N ARG A 174 -2.40 9.27 -13.58
CA ARG A 174 -2.76 8.72 -14.90
C ARG A 174 -1.75 7.62 -15.27
N LEU A 175 -2.24 6.46 -15.67
CA LEU A 175 -1.41 5.34 -16.12
C LEU A 175 -1.28 5.40 -17.64
N ARG A 176 -0.05 5.38 -18.14
CA ARG A 176 0.21 5.17 -19.57
C ARG A 176 -0.01 3.69 -19.90
N PRO A 177 -0.61 3.35 -21.05
CA PRO A 177 -0.67 1.97 -21.52
C PRO A 177 0.73 1.36 -21.60
N VAL A 178 0.83 0.04 -21.39
CA VAL A 178 2.01 -0.70 -21.85
C VAL A 178 1.86 -0.73 -23.37
N VAL A 179 2.79 -0.08 -24.08
CA VAL A 179 2.89 -0.15 -25.54
C VAL A 179 3.38 -1.53 -25.91
#